data_AF-A0A9E1QN45-F1
#
_entry.id   AF-A0A9E1QN45-F1
#
_cell.length_a   1.000
_cell.length_b   1.000
_cell.length_c   1.000
_cell.angle_alpha   90.00
_cell.angle_beta   90.00
_cell.angle_gamma   90.00
#
_symmetry.space_group_name_H-M   'P 1'
#
loop_
_entity.id
_entity.type
_entity.pdbx_description
1 polymer ?
#
loop_
_entity_poly.entity_id
_entity_poly.type
_entity_poly.pdbx_seq_one_letter_code
_entity_poly.pdbx_strand_id
1 'polypeptide(L)'
;NQMRATLTLVRLKDGISKSFTVTDHLHKIASRHAQLLFDYLYRTPYPNYQNPLDGLMWVLPAPSDQGRRVSPLQARLACRSQGGGLPSVDELMLGEQAGPYHNGIVLKAGAFYHAAEEKRFLAGETMDPRGKIRLLQSDRQMARYYCIQQAPEPVPPEVPVPQKAVVESAPANKVETEPQKEG
;
A
#
# COMPACT_ATOMS: atom_id res chain seq x y z
N ASN A 1 -30.94 12.25 9.18
CA ASN A 1 -30.65 12.53 10.61
C ASN A 1 -29.17 12.47 10.91
N GLN A 2 -28.55 13.63 11.02
CA GLN A 2 -27.25 13.80 11.66
C GLN A 2 -27.48 14.49 13.01
N MET A 3 -26.74 14.08 14.04
CA MET A 3 -26.82 14.61 15.40
C MET A 3 -25.45 15.12 15.81
N ARG A 4 -25.41 16.15 16.65
CA ARG A 4 -24.19 16.69 17.25
C ARG A 4 -24.16 16.30 18.72
N ALA A 5 -23.08 15.66 19.14
CA ALA A 5 -22.87 15.26 20.53
C ALA A 5 -21.48 15.72 20.99
N THR A 6 -21.37 16.05 22.28
CA THR A 6 -20.13 16.50 22.90
C THR A 6 -19.86 15.64 24.12
N LEU A 7 -18.64 15.13 24.23
CA LEU A 7 -18.15 14.38 25.38
C LEU A 7 -17.02 15.16 26.04
N THR A 8 -17.12 15.36 27.36
CA THR A 8 -16.11 16.09 28.13
C THR A 8 -15.43 15.13 29.11
N LEU A 9 -14.11 15.01 29.01
CA LEU A 9 -13.27 14.28 29.95
C LEU A 9 -12.70 15.27 30.97
N VAL A 10 -12.77 14.95 32.26
CA VAL A 10 -12.19 15.78 33.33
C VAL A 10 -11.23 14.94 34.15
N ARG A 11 -9.98 15.40 34.25
CA ARG A 11 -8.96 14.77 35.09
C ARG A 11 -9.12 15.27 36.53
N LEU A 12 -9.56 14.39 37.42
CA LEU A 12 -9.91 14.73 38.80
C LEU A 12 -8.73 15.26 39.64
N LYS A 13 -7.49 14.91 39.29
CA LYS A 13 -6.30 15.27 40.07
C LYS A 13 -5.95 16.77 39.98
N ASP A 14 -6.21 17.41 38.84
CA ASP A 14 -5.78 18.78 38.54
C ASP A 14 -6.84 19.61 37.81
N GLY A 15 -8.05 19.07 37.65
CA GLY A 15 -9.20 19.76 37.06
C GLY A 15 -9.08 20.01 35.55
N ILE A 16 -8.07 19.47 34.88
CA ILE A 16 -7.89 19.66 33.44
C ILE A 16 -9.00 18.94 32.68
N SER A 17 -9.70 19.67 31.81
CA SER A 17 -10.80 19.14 31.02
C SER A 17 -10.51 19.18 29.52
N LYS A 18 -11.03 18.19 28.79
CA LYS A 18 -10.92 18.09 27.34
C LYS A 18 -12.27 17.67 26.76
N SER A 19 -12.78 18.46 25.83
CA SER A 19 -14.05 18.19 25.16
C SER A 19 -13.84 17.72 23.73
N PHE A 20 -14.61 16.72 23.31
CA PHE A 20 -14.67 16.18 21.97
C PHE A 20 -16.07 16.37 21.42
N THR A 21 -16.20 16.99 20.25
CA THR A 21 -17.50 17.23 19.62
C THR A 21 -17.55 16.50 18.29
N VAL A 22 -18.55 15.65 18.11
CA VAL A 22 -18.77 14.85 16.89
C VAL A 22 -20.13 15.18 16.30
N THR A 23 -20.19 15.31 14.99
CA THR A 23 -21.45 15.36 14.23
C THR A 23 -21.49 14.17 13.29
N ASP A 24 -22.43 13.25 13.50
CA ASP A 24 -22.56 12.02 12.68
C ASP A 24 -24.00 11.47 12.76
N HIS A 25 -24.27 10.38 12.07
CA HIS A 25 -25.50 9.61 12.19
C HIS A 25 -25.63 9.00 13.59
N LEU A 26 -26.87 8.91 14.09
CA LEU A 26 -27.16 8.46 15.46
C LEU A 26 -26.49 7.12 15.81
N HIS A 27 -26.52 6.15 14.89
CA HIS A 27 -25.93 4.83 15.10
C HIS A 27 -24.39 4.80 15.08
N LYS A 28 -23.72 5.88 14.64
CA LYS A 28 -22.24 6.00 14.56
C LYS A 28 -21.65 6.92 15.62
N ILE A 29 -22.47 7.75 16.27
CA ILE A 29 -21.99 8.74 17.25
C ILE A 29 -21.22 8.07 18.40
N ALA A 30 -21.75 6.97 18.96
CA ALA A 30 -21.13 6.30 20.09
C ALA A 30 -19.76 5.69 19.72
N SER A 31 -19.68 4.99 18.59
CA SER A 31 -18.43 4.40 18.10
C SER A 31 -17.39 5.48 17.78
N ARG A 32 -17.81 6.62 17.21
CA ARG A 32 -16.91 7.73 16.90
C ARG A 32 -16.35 8.40 18.15
N HIS A 33 -17.17 8.59 19.19
CA HIS A 33 -16.69 9.09 20.49
C HIS A 33 -15.74 8.09 21.17
N ALA A 34 -16.05 6.79 21.14
CA ALA A 34 -15.18 5.76 21.69
C ALA A 34 -13.81 5.76 20.99
N GLN A 35 -13.78 5.89 19.67
CA GLN A 35 -12.53 5.96 18.91
C GLN A 35 -11.73 7.22 19.23
N LEU A 36 -12.36 8.39 19.35
CA LEU A 36 -11.68 9.63 19.74
C LEU A 36 -11.12 9.57 21.16
N LEU A 37 -11.85 8.95 22.09
CA LEU A 37 -11.38 8.74 23.46
C LEU A 37 -10.21 7.77 23.51
N PHE A 38 -10.31 6.66 22.78
CA PHE A 38 -9.23 5.69 22.69
C PHE A 38 -7.99 6.35 22.08
N ASP A 39 -8.15 7.09 21.00
CA ASP A 39 -7.06 7.83 20.37
C ASP A 39 -6.46 8.85 21.35
N TYR A 40 -7.28 9.61 22.09
CA TYR A 40 -6.76 10.59 23.04
C TYR A 40 -5.96 9.97 24.19
N LEU A 41 -6.39 8.82 24.71
CA LEU A 41 -5.78 8.18 25.87
C LEU A 41 -4.60 7.26 25.51
N TYR A 42 -4.69 6.59 24.37
CA TYR A 42 -3.80 5.48 24.01
C TYR A 42 -3.06 5.68 22.70
N ARG A 43 -3.44 6.66 21.86
CA ARG A 43 -2.66 6.92 20.65
C ARG A 43 -1.30 7.43 21.08
N THR A 44 -0.27 6.78 20.56
CA THR A 44 1.08 7.28 20.65
C THR A 44 1.11 8.70 20.06
N PRO A 45 1.79 9.67 20.71
CA PRO A 45 1.84 11.05 20.24
C PRO A 45 2.67 11.22 18.96
N TYR A 46 3.11 10.12 18.34
CA TYR A 46 3.86 10.16 17.11
C TYR A 46 2.95 10.51 15.94
N PRO A 47 3.40 11.41 15.04
CA PRO A 47 2.69 11.64 13.80
C PRO A 47 2.60 10.33 13.02
N ASN A 48 1.52 10.18 12.24
CA ASN A 48 1.44 9.10 11.27
C ASN A 48 2.65 9.20 10.32
N TYR A 49 3.28 8.06 10.03
CA TYR A 49 4.35 8.02 9.03
C TYR A 49 3.81 8.50 7.68
N GLN A 50 4.49 9.46 7.08
CA GLN A 50 4.20 9.94 5.72
C GLN A 50 5.32 9.42 4.83
N ASN A 51 4.97 8.61 3.83
CA ASN A 51 5.95 8.13 2.87
C ASN A 51 6.37 9.32 1.99
N PRO A 52 7.66 9.70 1.95
CA PRO A 52 8.13 10.79 1.09
C PRO A 52 8.05 10.47 -0.41
N LEU A 53 7.82 9.21 -0.78
CA LEU A 53 7.59 8.75 -2.15
C LEU A 53 6.09 8.62 -2.48
N ASP A 54 5.25 9.46 -1.85
CA ASP A 54 3.81 9.46 -2.13
C ASP A 54 3.54 9.75 -3.62
N GLY A 55 2.62 8.98 -4.22
CA GLY A 55 2.37 9.03 -5.66
C GLY A 55 3.33 8.21 -6.54
N LEU A 56 4.31 7.51 -5.97
CA LEU A 56 5.14 6.54 -6.67
C LEU A 56 4.78 5.10 -6.26
N MET A 57 4.95 4.17 -7.19
CA MET A 57 4.71 2.75 -6.98
C MET A 57 5.97 1.95 -7.31
N TRP A 58 6.35 1.08 -6.38
CA TRP A 58 7.39 0.09 -6.60
C TRP A 58 6.86 -1.07 -7.43
N VAL A 59 7.58 -1.40 -8.49
CA VAL A 59 7.31 -2.53 -9.35
C VAL A 59 8.45 -3.54 -9.18
N LEU A 60 8.07 -4.81 -9.01
CA LEU A 60 9.02 -5.89 -8.87
C LEU A 60 9.83 -6.10 -10.16
N PRO A 61 11.01 -6.74 -10.09
CA PRO A 61 11.72 -7.21 -11.27
C PRO A 61 10.82 -8.06 -12.18
N ALA A 62 11.14 -8.04 -13.47
CA ALA A 62 10.48 -8.92 -14.43
C ALA A 62 10.54 -10.38 -13.93
N PRO A 63 9.50 -11.20 -14.17
CA PRO A 63 9.44 -12.57 -13.64
C PRO A 63 10.68 -13.42 -13.94
N SER A 64 11.30 -13.24 -15.10
CA SER A 64 12.54 -13.93 -15.51
C SER A 64 13.78 -13.58 -14.67
N ASP A 65 13.75 -12.41 -14.02
CA ASP A 65 14.88 -11.81 -13.34
C ASP A 65 14.75 -11.90 -11.81
N GLN A 66 13.60 -12.36 -11.31
CA GLN A 66 13.34 -12.43 -9.87
C GLN A 66 14.42 -13.23 -9.13
N GLY A 67 14.98 -12.62 -8.09
CA GLY A 67 16.05 -13.21 -7.27
C GLY A 67 17.44 -13.24 -7.93
N ARG A 68 17.54 -13.00 -9.24
CA ARG A 68 18.79 -13.04 -10.02
C ARG A 68 19.49 -11.68 -10.00
N ARG A 69 20.79 -11.71 -10.33
CA ARG A 69 21.55 -10.49 -10.65
C ARG A 69 21.59 -10.38 -12.16
N VAL A 70 21.37 -9.19 -12.68
CA VAL A 70 21.30 -8.91 -14.13
C VAL A 70 22.23 -7.75 -14.50
N SER A 71 22.49 -7.59 -15.80
CA SER A 71 23.26 -6.46 -16.31
C SER A 71 22.45 -5.15 -16.19
N PRO A 72 23.10 -3.98 -16.14
CA PRO A 72 22.40 -2.69 -16.08
C PRO A 72 21.52 -2.43 -17.31
N LEU A 73 21.93 -2.91 -18.50
CA LEU A 73 21.12 -2.80 -19.70
C LEU A 73 19.83 -3.62 -19.57
N GLN A 74 19.93 -4.87 -19.11
CA GLN A 74 18.76 -5.72 -18.90
C GLN A 74 17.80 -5.13 -17.86
N ALA A 75 18.33 -4.62 -16.73
CA ALA A 75 17.52 -3.98 -15.70
C ALA A 75 16.76 -2.75 -16.25
N ARG A 76 17.44 -1.88 -17.03
CA ARG A 76 16.81 -0.72 -17.67
C ARG A 76 15.69 -1.11 -18.63
N LEU A 77 15.93 -2.12 -19.47
CA LEU A 77 14.92 -2.60 -20.43
C LEU A 77 13.72 -3.21 -19.71
N ALA A 78 13.96 -3.99 -18.65
CA ALA A 78 12.90 -4.61 -17.86
C ALA A 78 12.03 -3.60 -17.10
N CYS A 79 12.61 -2.49 -16.60
CA CYS A 79 11.80 -1.43 -16.01
C CYS A 79 11.00 -0.66 -17.07
N ARG A 80 11.62 -0.35 -18.22
CA ARG A 80 10.91 0.32 -19.32
C ARG A 80 9.73 -0.48 -19.85
N SER A 81 9.87 -1.80 -19.98
CA SER A 81 8.77 -2.67 -20.43
C SER A 81 7.57 -2.67 -19.49
N GLN A 82 7.78 -2.28 -18.23
CA GLN A 82 6.75 -2.19 -17.20
C GLN A 82 6.20 -0.76 -17.03
N GLY A 83 6.59 0.18 -17.90
CA GLY A 83 6.15 1.58 -17.83
C GLY A 83 6.91 2.44 -16.80
N GLY A 84 7.98 1.90 -16.23
CA GLY A 84 8.77 2.56 -15.19
C GLY A 84 10.23 2.80 -15.56
N GLY A 85 10.98 3.27 -14.57
CA GLY A 85 12.41 3.51 -14.63
C GLY A 85 13.17 2.76 -13.54
N LEU A 86 14.50 2.77 -13.66
CA LEU A 86 15.34 2.45 -12.50
C LEU A 86 15.21 3.59 -11.48
N PRO A 87 15.07 3.27 -10.18
CA PRO A 87 15.01 4.28 -9.13
C PRO A 87 16.38 4.96 -8.96
N SER A 88 16.37 6.20 -8.52
CA SER A 88 17.54 6.87 -7.97
C SER A 88 18.03 6.18 -6.70
N VAL A 89 19.23 6.53 -6.25
CA VAL A 89 19.77 6.01 -4.99
C VAL A 89 18.93 6.48 -3.80
N ASP A 90 18.50 7.75 -3.81
CA ASP A 90 17.69 8.32 -2.73
C ASP A 90 16.33 7.63 -2.66
N GLU A 91 15.69 7.34 -3.80
CA GLU A 91 14.45 6.57 -3.85
C GLU A 91 14.63 5.16 -3.27
N LEU A 92 15.73 4.46 -3.59
CA LEU A 92 16.02 3.15 -2.99
C LEU A 92 16.17 3.24 -1.47
N MET A 93 16.88 4.27 -0.97
CA MET A 93 17.08 4.48 0.46
C MET A 93 15.77 4.82 1.17
N LEU A 94 14.97 5.72 0.60
CA LEU A 94 13.65 6.10 1.13
C LEU A 94 12.68 4.93 1.09
N GLY A 95 12.69 4.15 0.00
CA GLY A 95 11.89 2.93 -0.13
C GLY A 95 12.25 1.88 0.92
N GLU A 96 13.54 1.66 1.18
CA GLU A 96 13.99 0.75 2.24
C GLU A 96 13.58 1.24 3.63
N GLN A 97 13.69 2.55 3.91
CA GLN A 97 13.27 3.14 5.18
C GLN A 97 11.75 3.11 5.40
N ALA A 98 10.96 3.29 4.35
CA ALA A 98 9.50 3.16 4.41
C ALA A 98 9.08 1.73 4.73
N GLY A 99 9.81 0.75 4.18
CA GLY A 99 9.50 -0.67 4.36
C GLY A 99 8.16 -1.10 3.74
N PRO A 100 7.84 -2.39 3.78
CA PRO A 100 6.73 -2.95 3.01
C PRO A 100 5.35 -2.49 3.50
N TYR A 101 5.22 -2.04 4.75
CA TYR A 101 3.95 -1.58 5.33
C TYR A 101 3.58 -0.14 4.98
N HIS A 102 4.49 0.61 4.35
CA HIS A 102 4.28 2.00 3.96
C HIS A 102 4.59 2.25 2.49
N ASN A 103 4.29 1.28 1.60
CA ASN A 103 4.59 1.34 0.17
C ASN A 103 6.10 1.52 -0.12
N GLY A 104 6.94 0.92 0.70
CA GLY A 104 8.37 0.82 0.48
C GLY A 104 8.78 -0.54 -0.07
N ILE A 105 10.08 -0.83 0.01
CA ILE A 105 10.71 -2.06 -0.44
C ILE A 105 11.55 -2.67 0.66
N VAL A 106 11.91 -3.94 0.47
CA VAL A 106 12.90 -4.61 1.31
C VAL A 106 14.12 -4.93 0.46
N LEU A 107 15.26 -4.37 0.85
CA LEU A 107 16.53 -4.70 0.23
C LEU A 107 17.21 -5.84 0.99
N LYS A 108 17.91 -6.70 0.25
CA LYS A 108 18.70 -7.79 0.85
C LYS A 108 20.05 -7.24 1.28
N ALA A 109 20.32 -7.24 2.58
CA ALA A 109 21.61 -6.82 3.13
C ALA A 109 22.80 -7.51 2.42
N GLY A 110 23.82 -6.72 2.09
CA GLY A 110 25.01 -7.17 1.36
C GLY A 110 24.82 -7.36 -0.15
N ALA A 111 23.62 -7.12 -0.70
CA ALA A 111 23.39 -7.19 -2.14
C ALA A 111 23.49 -5.82 -2.82
N PHE A 112 24.01 -5.81 -4.05
CA PHE A 112 23.97 -4.64 -4.92
C PHE A 112 22.62 -4.54 -5.64
N TYR A 113 22.13 -3.31 -5.76
CA TYR A 113 20.99 -2.91 -6.57
C TYR A 113 21.41 -1.89 -7.61
N HIS A 114 20.94 -2.03 -8.85
CA HIS A 114 21.08 -1.00 -9.88
C HIS A 114 20.20 0.19 -9.54
N ALA A 115 20.77 1.37 -9.72
CA ALA A 115 20.10 2.65 -9.60
C ALA A 115 20.24 3.43 -10.91
N ALA A 116 19.47 4.51 -11.04
CA ALA A 116 19.61 5.48 -12.11
C ALA A 116 21.01 6.10 -12.14
N GLU A 117 21.31 6.85 -13.21
CA GLU A 117 22.58 7.59 -13.38
C GLU A 117 23.82 6.69 -13.33
N GLU A 118 23.69 5.46 -13.81
CA GLU A 118 24.78 4.48 -13.84
C GLU A 118 25.41 4.26 -12.45
N LYS A 119 24.57 4.18 -11.42
CA LYS A 119 24.99 3.88 -10.04
C LYS A 119 24.51 2.51 -9.58
N ARG A 120 25.20 1.96 -8.58
CA ARG A 120 24.79 0.79 -7.80
C ARG A 120 24.81 1.12 -6.32
N PHE A 121 23.79 0.65 -5.62
CA PHE A 121 23.62 0.80 -4.19
C PHE A 121 23.86 -0.55 -3.48
N LEU A 122 24.70 -0.57 -2.46
CA LEU A 122 24.92 -1.71 -1.57
C LEU A 122 23.97 -1.60 -0.37
N ALA A 123 23.04 -2.54 -0.28
CA ALA A 123 22.04 -2.56 0.79
C ALA A 123 22.60 -3.05 2.13
N GLY A 124 22.03 -2.55 3.22
CA GLY A 124 22.45 -2.86 4.59
C GLY A 124 23.67 -2.06 5.05
N GLU A 125 24.19 -2.43 6.22
CA GLU A 125 25.42 -1.85 6.77
C GLU A 125 26.65 -2.37 6.03
N THR A 126 27.63 -1.49 5.83
CA THR A 126 28.88 -1.83 5.15
C THR A 126 30.06 -1.14 5.80
N MET A 127 31.12 -1.91 6.05
CA MET A 127 32.43 -1.41 6.46
C MET A 127 33.37 -1.22 5.26
N ASP A 128 32.87 -1.34 4.03
CA ASP A 128 33.69 -1.17 2.83
C ASP A 128 34.10 0.31 2.70
N PRO A 129 35.41 0.62 2.58
CA PRO A 129 35.90 2.00 2.48
C PRO A 129 35.38 2.73 1.23
N ARG A 130 34.85 2.00 0.23
CA ARG A 130 34.22 2.59 -0.97
C ARG A 130 32.80 3.09 -0.73
N GLY A 131 32.22 2.80 0.43
CA GLY A 131 30.86 3.20 0.79
C GLY A 131 29.73 2.40 0.10
N LYS A 132 28.49 2.84 0.36
CA LYS A 132 27.27 2.18 -0.14
C LYS A 132 26.98 2.47 -1.62
N ILE A 133 27.41 3.61 -2.15
CA ILE A 133 27.11 4.06 -3.52
C ILE A 133 28.34 3.84 -4.40
N ARG A 134 28.15 3.19 -5.56
CA ARG A 134 29.23 2.91 -6.51
C ARG A 134 28.82 3.30 -7.92
N LEU A 135 29.72 3.93 -8.65
CA LEU A 135 29.53 4.13 -10.08
C LEU A 135 29.64 2.78 -10.80
N LEU A 136 28.84 2.58 -11.85
CA LEU A 136 29.06 1.50 -12.80
C LEU A 136 30.32 1.81 -13.59
N GLN A 137 31.25 0.86 -13.57
CA GLN A 137 32.49 0.95 -14.33
C GLN A 137 32.45 0.10 -15.61
N SER A 138 31.45 -0.78 -15.72
CA SER A 138 31.27 -1.69 -16.86
C SER A 138 29.87 -2.29 -16.87
N ASP A 139 29.33 -2.57 -18.06
CA ASP A 139 28.07 -3.29 -18.26
C ASP A 139 28.09 -4.74 -17.78
N ARG A 140 29.27 -5.28 -17.42
CA ARG A 140 29.40 -6.62 -16.83
C ARG A 140 29.06 -6.67 -15.35
N GLN A 141 28.87 -5.52 -14.71
CA GLN A 141 28.60 -5.46 -13.28
C GLN A 141 27.15 -5.87 -12.99
N MET A 142 26.97 -7.09 -12.49
CA MET A 142 25.66 -7.66 -12.21
C MET A 142 25.13 -7.21 -10.84
N ALA A 143 23.87 -6.79 -10.79
CA ALA A 143 23.17 -6.41 -9.56
C ALA A 143 21.68 -6.76 -9.64
N ARG A 144 20.98 -6.69 -8.50
CA ARG A 144 19.51 -6.76 -8.46
C ARG A 144 18.94 -5.41 -8.90
N TYR A 145 17.63 -5.30 -9.05
CA TYR A 145 16.99 -4.01 -9.29
C TYR A 145 15.59 -4.01 -8.68
N TYR A 146 15.02 -2.82 -8.55
CA TYR A 146 13.60 -2.58 -8.47
C TYR A 146 13.26 -1.60 -9.58
N CYS A 147 11.99 -1.50 -9.92
CA CYS A 147 11.51 -0.47 -10.82
C CYS A 147 10.60 0.48 -10.04
N ILE A 148 10.56 1.74 -10.45
CA ILE A 148 9.65 2.73 -9.91
C ILE A 148 8.88 3.39 -11.05
N GLN A 149 7.61 3.67 -10.80
CA GLN A 149 6.73 4.36 -11.74
C GLN A 149 5.77 5.27 -11.00
N GLN A 150 5.13 6.19 -11.72
CA GLN A 150 4.04 6.97 -11.18
C GLN A 150 2.89 6.03 -10.80
N ALA A 151 2.35 6.19 -9.59
CA ALA A 151 1.14 5.50 -9.21
C ALA A 151 0.00 5.92 -10.15
N PRO A 152 -0.82 4.97 -10.65
CA PRO A 152 -2.00 5.34 -11.41
C PRO A 152 -2.92 6.20 -10.55
N GLU A 153 -3.52 7.22 -11.15
CA GLU A 153 -4.53 8.02 -10.45
C GLU A 153 -5.64 7.11 -9.92
N PRO A 154 -6.13 7.34 -8.69
CA PRO A 154 -7.19 6.53 -8.13
C PRO A 154 -8.43 6.63 -9.02
N VAL A 155 -8.78 5.54 -9.69
CA VAL A 155 -10.03 5.45 -10.44
C VAL A 155 -11.17 5.56 -9.41
N PRO A 156 -12.07 6.56 -9.52
CA PRO A 156 -13.20 6.67 -8.61
C PRO A 156 -14.03 5.39 -8.68
N PRO A 157 -14.56 4.90 -7.55
CA PRO A 157 -15.31 3.65 -7.54
C PRO A 157 -16.45 3.72 -8.55
N GLU A 158 -16.42 2.81 -9.52
CA GLU A 158 -17.46 2.67 -10.53
C GLU A 158 -18.79 2.40 -9.78
N VAL A 159 -19.70 3.38 -9.84
CA VAL A 159 -21.03 3.24 -9.24
C VAL A 159 -21.70 2.05 -9.92
N PRO A 160 -22.11 1.00 -9.19
CA PRO A 160 -22.79 -0.12 -9.81
C PRO A 160 -24.08 0.39 -10.45
N VAL A 161 -24.13 0.39 -11.78
CA VAL A 161 -25.38 0.63 -12.52
C VAL A 161 -26.30 -0.55 -12.18
N PRO A 162 -27.48 -0.32 -11.57
CA PRO A 162 -28.38 -1.41 -11.25
C PRO A 162 -28.79 -2.11 -12.55
N GLN A 163 -28.37 -3.36 -12.69
CA GLN A 163 -28.79 -4.21 -13.79
C GLN A 163 -30.31 -4.37 -13.68
N LYS A 164 -31.05 -3.85 -14.67
CA LYS A 164 -32.49 -4.12 -14.80
C LYS A 164 -32.66 -5.63 -14.87
N ALA A 165 -33.36 -6.19 -13.89
CA ALA A 165 -33.77 -7.58 -13.89
C ALA A 165 -34.55 -7.87 -15.19
N VAL A 166 -33.96 -8.70 -16.04
CA VAL A 166 -34.66 -9.32 -17.16
C VAL A 166 -35.58 -10.36 -16.53
N VAL A 167 -36.88 -10.09 -16.51
CA VAL A 167 -37.90 -11.06 -16.14
C VAL A 167 -38.02 -12.04 -17.29
N GLU A 168 -37.32 -13.16 -17.19
CA GLU A 168 -37.52 -14.29 -18.10
C GLU A 168 -38.74 -15.08 -17.65
N SER A 169 -39.85 -14.88 -18.35
CA SER A 169 -41.10 -15.63 -18.18
C SER A 169 -40.92 -17.06 -18.66
N ALA A 170 -40.93 -18.03 -17.75
CA ALA A 170 -40.97 -19.46 -18.06
C ALA A 170 -42.35 -19.88 -18.62
N PRO A 171 -42.42 -20.76 -19.65
CA PRO A 171 -43.69 -21.25 -20.17
C PRO A 171 -44.26 -22.41 -19.35
N ALA A 172 -45.58 -22.56 -19.44
CA ALA A 172 -46.43 -23.52 -18.76
C ALA A 172 -46.36 -24.97 -19.31
N ASN A 173 -46.94 -25.88 -18.50
CA ASN A 173 -47.28 -27.30 -18.70
C ASN A 173 -46.19 -28.33 -18.32
N LYS A 174 -46.49 -29.46 -17.65
CA LYS A 174 -47.74 -30.23 -17.57
C LYS A 174 -47.76 -31.14 -16.31
N VAL A 175 -48.99 -31.45 -15.90
CA VAL A 175 -49.45 -32.33 -14.81
C VAL A 175 -49.04 -33.80 -15.01
N GLU A 176 -48.67 -34.50 -13.94
CA GLU A 176 -48.91 -35.95 -13.71
C GLU A 176 -48.63 -36.30 -12.22
N THR A 177 -49.67 -36.30 -11.38
CA THR A 177 -50.30 -37.48 -10.69
C THR A 177 -49.41 -38.34 -9.77
N GLU A 178 -49.70 -38.24 -8.47
CA GLU A 178 -49.40 -39.15 -7.36
C GLU A 178 -49.89 -40.60 -7.62
N PRO A 179 -49.37 -41.65 -6.91
CA PRO A 179 -49.85 -41.91 -5.54
C PRO A 179 -48.87 -42.57 -4.54
N GLN A 180 -49.30 -42.47 -3.27
CA GLN A 180 -48.91 -43.12 -2.01
C GLN A 180 -48.27 -44.53 -2.02
N LYS A 181 -47.37 -44.76 -1.04
CA LYS A 181 -47.40 -45.88 -0.05
C LYS A 181 -46.33 -45.70 1.04
N GLU A 182 -46.75 -45.51 2.30
CA GLU A 182 -46.72 -46.48 3.43
C GLU A 182 -45.31 -46.80 4.00
N GLY A 183 -45.17 -46.53 5.31
CA GLY A 183 -44.03 -46.86 6.16
C GLY A 183 -44.04 -46.05 7.44
#